data_AF-A0A074TA00-F1
#
_entry.id   AF-A0A074TA00-F1
#
_cell.length_a   1.000
_cell.length_b   1.000
_cell.length_c   1.000
_cell.angle_alpha   90.00
_cell.angle_beta   90.00
_cell.angle_gamma   90.00
#
_symmetry.space_group_name_H-M   'P 1'
#
loop_
_entity.id
_entity.type
_entity.pdbx_description
1 polymer ?
#
loop_
_entity_poly.entity_id
_entity_poly.type
_entity_poly.pdbx_seq_one_letter_code
_entity_poly.pdbx_strand_id
1 'polypeptide(L)'
;MRDLYSNIAALPALTAAVQSAAATGSVIDLKNAKAVAFVLNTGAIVSSGDFGVTIQESDTTTLGDFADADAAHIQTDAPATLAANASYRLGYVGFKRYVRLSLSKAGGTSIAAGASAVTIPLDRPVA
;
A
#
# COMPACT_ATOMS: atom_id res chain seq x y z
N MET A 1 4.19 8.41 28.36
CA MET A 1 4.07 7.64 27.10
C MET A 1 4.59 8.52 25.98
N ARG A 2 5.49 8.02 25.11
CA ARG A 2 5.91 8.79 23.93
C ARG A 2 4.80 8.71 22.87
N ASP A 3 4.59 9.81 22.17
CA ASP A 3 3.58 9.96 21.13
C ASP A 3 3.95 9.19 19.83
N LEU A 4 2.98 8.57 19.17
CA LEU A 4 3.13 7.94 17.85
C LEU A 4 2.95 8.95 16.71
N TYR A 5 2.08 9.95 16.87
CA TYR A 5 1.75 10.95 15.86
C TYR A 5 2.99 11.67 15.35
N SER A 6 3.88 12.09 16.24
CA SER A 6 5.14 12.76 15.87
C SER A 6 6.16 11.84 15.18
N ASN A 7 5.94 10.52 15.20
CA ASN A 7 6.85 9.52 14.64
C ASN A 7 6.39 8.95 13.29
N ILE A 8 5.18 9.26 12.84
CA ILE A 8 4.64 8.76 11.58
C ILE A 8 4.08 9.89 10.71
N ALA A 9 4.19 9.75 9.41
CA ALA A 9 3.43 10.52 8.44
C ALA A 9 2.50 9.57 7.66
N ALA A 10 1.26 9.98 7.45
CA ALA A 10 0.27 9.21 6.69
C ALA A 10 -0.03 9.92 5.36
N LEU A 11 0.10 9.19 4.26
CA LEU A 11 -0.17 9.65 2.91
C LEU A 11 -1.22 8.74 2.27
N PRO A 12 -2.12 9.26 1.42
CA PRO A 12 -3.04 8.41 0.68
C PRO A 12 -2.24 7.52 -0.28
N ALA A 13 -2.40 6.20 -0.17
CA ALA A 13 -1.74 5.23 -1.04
C ALA A 13 -2.71 4.63 -2.06
N LEU A 14 -3.95 4.36 -1.67
CA LEU A 14 -5.02 3.95 -2.57
C LEU A 14 -6.30 4.67 -2.15
N THR A 15 -6.89 5.42 -3.06
CA THR A 15 -8.16 6.13 -2.81
C THR A 15 -9.23 5.13 -2.44
N ALA A 16 -9.86 5.33 -1.27
CA ALA A 16 -10.93 4.47 -0.79
C ALA A 16 -12.13 4.53 -1.74
N ALA A 17 -12.42 3.41 -2.40
CA ALA A 17 -13.54 3.27 -3.33
C ALA A 17 -13.97 1.81 -3.46
N VAL A 18 -15.12 1.59 -4.08
CA VAL A 18 -15.51 0.25 -4.54
C VAL A 18 -14.75 -0.06 -5.82
N GLN A 19 -13.77 -0.95 -5.71
CA GLN A 19 -12.93 -1.39 -6.80
C GLN A 19 -13.59 -2.57 -7.51
N SER A 20 -13.89 -2.40 -8.80
CA SER A 20 -14.43 -3.44 -9.67
C SER A 20 -13.41 -3.97 -10.69
N ALA A 21 -12.21 -3.39 -10.72
CA ALA A 21 -11.10 -3.75 -11.59
C ALA A 21 -9.76 -3.67 -10.83
N ALA A 22 -8.68 -4.13 -11.45
CA ALA A 22 -7.34 -3.89 -10.94
C ALA A 22 -7.07 -2.37 -10.88
N ALA A 23 -6.38 -1.93 -9.83
CA ALA A 23 -6.14 -0.52 -9.58
C ALA A 23 -4.70 -0.32 -9.10
N THR A 24 -4.13 0.83 -9.43
CA THR A 24 -2.82 1.24 -8.90
C THR A 24 -2.99 2.45 -8.00
N GLY A 25 -2.20 2.47 -6.94
CA GLY A 25 -2.16 3.52 -5.96
C GLY A 25 -1.34 4.74 -6.39
N SER A 26 -1.37 5.76 -5.56
CA SER A 26 -0.50 6.93 -5.68
C SER A 26 0.97 6.54 -5.50
N VAL A 27 1.85 7.21 -6.24
CA VAL A 27 3.30 7.03 -6.13
C VAL A 27 3.80 7.69 -4.85
N ILE A 28 4.52 6.94 -4.03
CA ILE A 28 5.14 7.40 -2.79
C ILE A 28 6.66 7.52 -3.02
N ASP A 29 7.23 8.70 -2.73
CA ASP A 29 8.68 8.95 -2.76
C ASP A 29 9.29 8.64 -1.39
N LEU A 30 10.27 7.74 -1.36
CA LEU A 30 10.95 7.30 -0.14
C LEU A 30 12.16 8.17 0.24
N LYS A 31 12.54 9.17 -0.57
CA LYS A 31 13.76 9.96 -0.36
C LYS A 31 13.87 10.58 1.05
N ASN A 32 12.75 10.98 1.63
CA ASN A 32 12.70 11.60 2.97
C ASN A 32 12.04 10.70 4.03
N ALA A 33 11.95 9.39 3.75
CA ALA A 33 11.37 8.40 4.66
C ALA A 33 12.42 7.35 5.04
N LYS A 34 12.49 7.02 6.33
CA LYS A 34 13.38 5.97 6.84
C LYS A 34 12.81 4.57 6.59
N ALA A 35 11.48 4.47 6.58
CA ALA A 35 10.74 3.24 6.33
C ALA A 35 9.34 3.60 5.84
N VAL A 36 8.71 2.67 5.12
CA VAL A 36 7.30 2.78 4.69
C VAL A 36 6.57 1.46 4.95
N ALA A 37 5.33 1.59 5.39
CA ALA A 37 4.37 0.51 5.46
C ALA A 37 3.03 0.97 4.91
N PHE A 38 2.42 0.18 4.06
CA PHE A 38 1.08 0.41 3.57
C PHE A 38 0.09 -0.28 4.50
N VAL A 39 -0.90 0.47 4.99
CA VAL A 39 -2.06 -0.06 5.70
C VAL A 39 -3.20 -0.10 4.71
N LEU A 40 -3.60 -1.30 4.30
CA LEU A 40 -4.74 -1.55 3.42
C LEU A 40 -5.95 -1.89 4.29
N ASN A 41 -7.05 -1.18 4.08
CA ASN A 41 -8.34 -1.49 4.68
C ASN A 41 -9.29 -1.98 3.58
N THR A 42 -9.91 -3.12 3.83
CA THR A 42 -10.97 -3.66 2.99
C THR A 42 -12.32 -3.48 3.68
N GLY A 43 -13.34 -3.18 2.89
CA GLY A 43 -14.74 -3.10 3.31
C GLY A 43 -15.54 -4.27 2.73
N ALA A 44 -16.83 -4.04 2.51
CA ALA A 44 -17.72 -5.05 1.98
C ALA A 44 -17.29 -5.54 0.58
N ILE A 45 -17.36 -6.85 0.38
CA ILE A 45 -17.32 -7.49 -0.92
C ILE A 45 -18.76 -7.62 -1.41
N VAL A 46 -19.06 -7.09 -2.59
CA VAL A 46 -20.39 -7.27 -3.19
C VAL A 46 -20.38 -8.57 -3.97
N SER A 47 -21.25 -9.52 -3.64
CA SER A 47 -21.35 -10.85 -4.28
C SER A 47 -20.09 -11.73 -4.14
N SER A 48 -19.05 -11.43 -4.89
CA SER A 48 -17.74 -12.08 -4.86
C SER A 48 -16.64 -11.08 -5.21
N GLY A 49 -15.42 -11.33 -4.73
CA GLY A 49 -14.27 -10.48 -5.02
C GLY A 49 -13.01 -11.26 -4.71
N ASP A 50 -12.27 -11.62 -5.75
CA ASP A 50 -10.95 -12.22 -5.62
C ASP A 50 -9.92 -11.17 -6.02
N PHE A 51 -9.47 -10.44 -5.01
CA PHE A 51 -8.51 -9.36 -5.15
C PHE A 51 -7.26 -9.68 -4.33
N GLY A 52 -6.11 -9.45 -4.96
CA GLY A 52 -4.80 -9.53 -4.32
C GLY A 52 -4.17 -8.15 -4.21
N VAL A 53 -3.16 -8.03 -3.34
CA VAL A 53 -2.40 -6.79 -3.19
C VAL A 53 -0.91 -7.07 -3.20
N THR A 54 -0.16 -6.22 -3.89
CA THR A 54 1.29 -6.23 -3.88
C THR A 54 1.86 -4.81 -3.89
N ILE A 55 3.17 -4.68 -3.66
CA ILE A 55 3.90 -3.43 -3.79
C ILE A 55 4.63 -3.44 -5.13
N GLN A 56 4.49 -2.34 -5.88
CA GLN A 56 5.30 -2.08 -7.06
C GLN A 56 6.35 -1.02 -6.75
N GLU A 57 7.53 -1.17 -7.35
CA GLU A 57 8.68 -0.32 -7.14
C GLU A 57 9.26 0.21 -8.46
N SER A 58 9.88 1.40 -8.41
CA SER A 58 10.56 2.02 -9.55
C SER A 58 11.64 3.01 -9.13
N ASP A 59 12.60 3.27 -10.02
CA ASP A 59 13.58 4.36 -9.89
C ASP A 59 13.08 5.70 -10.43
N THR A 60 12.01 5.68 -11.24
CA THR A 60 11.44 6.88 -11.86
C THR A 60 9.97 7.06 -11.45
N THR A 61 9.41 8.23 -11.78
CA THR A 61 7.97 8.48 -11.62
C THR A 61 7.16 8.06 -12.85
N THR A 62 7.80 7.47 -13.86
CA THR A 62 7.14 7.05 -15.09
C THR A 62 6.30 5.81 -14.81
N LEU A 63 4.99 5.88 -15.07
CA LEU A 63 4.04 4.83 -14.65
C LEU A 63 4.33 3.43 -15.22
N GLY A 64 4.99 3.36 -16.40
CA GLY A 64 5.37 2.11 -17.05
C GLY A 64 6.63 1.45 -16.50
N ASP A 65 7.43 2.17 -15.69
CA ASP A 65 8.68 1.66 -15.12
C ASP A 65 8.47 0.96 -13.77
N PHE A 66 7.21 0.89 -13.31
CA PHE A 66 6.84 0.20 -12.08
C PHE A 66 6.69 -1.29 -12.33
N ALA A 67 7.48 -2.09 -11.62
CA ALA A 67 7.39 -3.54 -11.60
C ALA A 67 7.02 -4.01 -10.20
N ASP A 68 6.47 -5.23 -10.10
CA ASP A 68 6.23 -5.84 -8.79
C ASP A 68 7.57 -6.02 -8.06
N ALA A 69 7.62 -5.57 -6.81
CA ALA A 69 8.81 -5.73 -5.99
C ALA A 69 9.03 -7.21 -5.66
N ASP A 70 10.28 -7.60 -5.48
CA ASP A 70 10.63 -8.96 -5.07
C ASP A 70 9.94 -9.31 -3.74
N ALA A 71 9.46 -10.54 -3.60
CA ALA A 71 8.80 -11.00 -2.39
C ALA A 71 9.71 -10.89 -1.15
N ALA A 72 11.03 -10.96 -1.31
CA ALA A 72 11.99 -10.74 -0.23
C ALA A 72 12.03 -9.28 0.25
N HIS A 73 11.58 -8.33 -0.56
CA HIS A 73 11.50 -6.91 -0.23
C HIS A 73 10.14 -6.48 0.32
N ILE A 74 9.18 -7.40 0.42
CA ILE A 74 7.83 -7.15 0.91
C ILE A 74 7.59 -7.93 2.19
N GLN A 75 7.19 -7.23 3.25
CA GLN A 75 6.68 -7.84 4.47
C GLN A 75 5.17 -7.69 4.50
N THR A 76 4.41 -8.76 4.31
CA THR A 76 2.94 -8.69 4.22
C THR A 76 2.26 -9.67 5.15
N ASP A 77 1.15 -9.24 5.76
CA ASP A 77 0.17 -10.12 6.42
C ASP A 77 -1.10 -10.32 5.57
N ALA A 78 -1.11 -9.78 4.34
CA ALA A 78 -2.22 -9.96 3.41
C ALA A 78 -2.22 -11.39 2.82
N PRO A 79 -3.38 -12.08 2.84
CA PRO A 79 -3.55 -13.34 2.13
C PRO A 79 -3.57 -13.13 0.61
N ALA A 80 -3.49 -14.23 -0.16
CA ALA A 80 -3.59 -14.19 -1.62
C ALA A 80 -4.92 -13.55 -2.10
N THR A 81 -6.01 -13.84 -1.39
CA THR A 81 -7.34 -13.26 -1.62
C THR A 81 -7.76 -12.47 -0.39
N LEU A 82 -8.00 -11.17 -0.57
CA LEU A 82 -8.41 -10.26 0.49
C LEU A 82 -9.79 -10.62 1.04
N ALA A 83 -9.92 -10.60 2.38
CA ALA A 83 -11.21 -10.77 3.04
C ALA A 83 -11.97 -9.42 3.14
N ALA A 84 -13.29 -9.49 3.31
CA ALA A 84 -14.09 -8.30 3.61
C ALA A 84 -13.83 -7.80 5.04
N ASN A 85 -13.96 -6.48 5.25
CA ASN A 85 -13.88 -5.84 6.57
C ASN A 85 -12.59 -6.15 7.34
N ALA A 86 -11.45 -6.20 6.64
CA ALA A 86 -10.16 -6.54 7.21
C ALA A 86 -9.16 -5.39 7.06
N SER A 87 -8.05 -5.47 7.79
CA SER A 87 -6.94 -4.53 7.67
C SER A 87 -5.64 -5.32 7.55
N TYR A 88 -4.83 -4.95 6.56
CA TYR A 88 -3.57 -5.62 6.23
C TYR A 88 -2.44 -4.60 6.17
N ARG A 89 -1.22 -5.08 6.39
CA ARG A 89 0.00 -4.29 6.40
C ARG A 89 0.97 -4.86 5.38
N LEU A 90 1.51 -3.98 4.54
CA LEU A 90 2.58 -4.31 3.62
C LEU A 90 3.76 -3.36 3.87
N GLY A 91 4.80 -3.85 4.52
CA GLY A 91 6.08 -3.16 4.67
C GLY A 91 6.94 -3.32 3.43
N TYR A 92 7.66 -2.26 3.05
CA TYR A 92 8.65 -2.31 1.98
C TYR A 92 10.05 -2.18 2.58
N VAL A 93 10.93 -3.12 2.26
CA VAL A 93 12.34 -3.16 2.70
C VAL A 93 13.33 -3.21 1.53
N GLY A 94 12.85 -2.92 0.31
CA GLY A 94 13.69 -2.81 -0.87
C GLY A 94 14.46 -1.48 -0.93
N PHE A 95 15.08 -1.22 -2.07
CA PHE A 95 16.04 -0.13 -2.26
C PHE A 95 15.62 0.91 -3.32
N LYS A 96 14.49 0.71 -4.00
CA LYS A 96 14.01 1.65 -5.02
C LYS A 96 13.43 2.90 -4.37
N ARG A 97 13.48 4.01 -5.11
CA ARG A 97 13.05 5.32 -4.61
C ARG A 97 11.53 5.46 -4.55
N TYR A 98 10.83 4.95 -5.56
CA TYR A 98 9.39 5.13 -5.67
C TYR A 98 8.67 3.81 -5.48
N VAL A 99 7.63 3.82 -4.67
CA VAL A 99 6.78 2.66 -4.43
C VAL A 99 5.31 3.03 -4.55
N ARG A 100 4.50 2.08 -5.00
CA ARG A 100 3.04 2.21 -5.05
C ARG A 100 2.38 0.88 -4.71
N LEU A 101 1.15 0.95 -4.24
CA LEU A 101 0.34 -0.23 -4.01
C LEU A 101 -0.33 -0.65 -5.32
N SER A 102 -0.32 -1.94 -5.63
CA SER A 102 -0.98 -2.52 -6.80
C SER A 102 -2.04 -3.52 -6.35
N LEU A 103 -3.29 -3.24 -6.70
CA LEU A 103 -4.42 -4.11 -6.44
C LEU A 103 -4.70 -4.93 -7.70
N SER A 104 -4.54 -6.25 -7.60
CA SER A 104 -4.87 -7.18 -8.68
C SER A 104 -6.30 -7.69 -8.50
N LYS A 105 -6.96 -8.01 -9.62
CA LYS A 105 -8.26 -8.67 -9.64
C LYS A 105 -8.12 -10.00 -10.35
N ALA A 106 -8.16 -11.09 -9.59
CA ALA A 106 -8.17 -12.45 -10.13
C ALA A 106 -9.59 -12.87 -10.54
N GLY A 107 -10.63 -12.32 -9.88
CA GLY A 107 -12.02 -12.65 -10.21
C GLY A 107 -13.07 -11.87 -9.39
N GLY A 108 -14.34 -12.19 -9.64
CA GLY A 108 -15.48 -11.63 -8.92
C GLY A 108 -15.95 -10.26 -9.41
N THR A 109 -16.79 -9.59 -8.61
CA THR A 109 -17.44 -8.33 -8.99
C THR A 109 -16.71 -7.11 -8.44
N SER A 110 -16.60 -6.98 -7.11
CA SER A 110 -16.03 -5.80 -6.49
C SER A 110 -15.68 -5.96 -5.01
N ILE A 111 -14.75 -5.12 -4.55
CA ILE A 111 -14.37 -4.98 -3.14
C ILE A 111 -14.26 -3.49 -2.81
N ALA A 112 -14.76 -3.06 -1.65
CA ALA A 112 -14.39 -1.75 -1.12
C ALA A 112 -12.95 -1.82 -0.59
N ALA A 113 -12.03 -1.03 -1.14
CA ALA A 113 -10.63 -1.04 -0.71
C ALA A 113 -10.06 0.38 -0.70
N GLY A 114 -9.27 0.68 0.33
CA GLY A 114 -8.51 1.93 0.46
C GLY A 114 -7.25 1.68 1.27
N ALA A 115 -6.21 2.47 1.03
CA ALA A 115 -4.94 2.28 1.71
C ALA A 115 -4.25 3.60 2.04
N SER A 116 -3.50 3.60 3.14
CA SER A 116 -2.62 4.70 3.54
C SER A 116 -1.18 4.21 3.62
N ALA A 117 -0.26 4.97 3.05
CA ALA A 117 1.17 4.79 3.26
C ALA A 117 1.55 5.49 4.57
N VAL A 118 2.07 4.73 5.51
CA VAL A 118 2.62 5.21 6.77
C VAL A 118 4.13 5.20 6.66
N THR A 119 4.76 6.37 6.77
CA THR A 119 6.20 6.53 6.71
C THR A 119 6.76 7.01 8.04
N ILE A 120 8.01 6.65 8.31
CA ILE A 120 8.79 7.30 9.37
C ILE A 120 9.57 8.45 8.71
N PRO A 121 9.22 9.72 8.94
CA PRO A 121 9.92 10.84 8.33
C PRO A 121 11.37 10.93 8.85
N LEU A 122 12.30 11.35 8.00
CA LEU A 122 13.69 11.62 8.42
C LEU A 122 13.73 12.81 9.37
N ASP A 123 13.06 13.90 9.00
CA ASP A 123 12.93 15.09 9.83
C ASP A 123 11.66 14.96 10.68
N ARG A 124 11.85 14.61 11.95
CA ARG A 124 10.76 14.58 12.92
C ARG A 124 10.52 15.99 13.45
N PRO A 125 9.25 16.44 13.58
CA PRO A 125 8.97 17.67 14.31
C PRO A 125 9.56 17.54 15.72
N VAL A 126 10.42 18.49 16.09
CA VAL A 126 11.01 18.53 17.43
C VAL A 126 9.89 18.96 18.38
N ALA A 127 9.48 18.05 19.26
CA ALA A 127 8.56 18.36 20.36
C ALA A 127 9.29 19.13 21.46
#